data_AF-A0A2N3CFN4-F1
#
_entry.id   AF-A0A2N3CFN4-F1
#
_cell.length_a   1.000
_cell.length_b   1.000
_cell.length_c   1.000
_cell.angle_alpha   90.00
_cell.angle_beta   90.00
_cell.angle_gamma   90.00
#
_symmetry.space_group_name_H-M   'P 1'
#
loop_
_entity.id
_entity.type
_entity.pdbx_description
1 polymer ?
#
loop_
_entity_poly.entity_id
_entity_poly.type
_entity_poly.pdbx_seq_one_letter_code
_entity_poly.pdbx_strand_id
1 'polypeptide(L)'
;MPTETFILLIMSLYGAGQAAVMGRSETLQQVHRNFSETFFLFSAGILLIPLVGTFGVWSAKGSVVYAAGRAAYLALSWGAARKLRKWAWATSIAGIVGVLADVVRITVSA
;
A
#
# COMPACT_ATOMS: atom_id res chain seq x y z
N MET A 1 -1.56 -15.92 -10.79
CA MET A 1 -2.01 -15.04 -9.68
C MET A 1 -1.97 -13.60 -10.20
N PRO A 2 -3.00 -12.77 -9.98
CA PRO A 2 -2.98 -11.36 -10.39
C PRO A 2 -1.79 -10.64 -9.74
N THR A 3 -1.16 -9.71 -10.47
CA THR A 3 0.05 -9.00 -10.00
C THR A 3 -0.23 -8.21 -8.72
N GLU A 4 -1.46 -7.73 -8.56
CA GLU A 4 -1.97 -7.01 -7.41
C GLU A 4 -2.02 -7.90 -6.16
N THR A 5 -2.53 -9.13 -6.30
CA THR A 5 -2.59 -10.10 -5.20
C THR A 5 -1.18 -10.54 -4.77
N PHE A 6 -0.27 -10.68 -5.72
CA PHE A 6 1.13 -10.97 -5.44
C PHE A 6 1.82 -9.82 -4.68
N ILE A 7 1.55 -8.57 -5.09
CA ILE A 7 2.03 -7.38 -4.38
C ILE A 7 1.47 -7.32 -2.95
N LEU A 8 0.19 -7.60 -2.75
CA LEU A 8 -0.40 -7.69 -1.42
C LEU A 8 0.30 -8.73 -0.56
N LEU A 9 0.54 -9.93 -1.10
CA LEU A 9 1.20 -11.00 -0.35
C LEU A 9 2.59 -10.57 0.11
N ILE A 10 3.39 -9.97 -0.78
CA ILE A 10 4.72 -9.44 -0.43
C ILE A 10 4.62 -8.36 0.64
N MET A 11 3.69 -7.42 0.50
CA MET A 11 3.52 -6.32 1.45
C MET A 11 3.00 -6.81 2.82
N SER A 12 2.16 -7.84 2.85
CA SER A 12 1.74 -8.53 4.08
C SER A 12 2.90 -9.19 4.79
N LEU A 13 3.74 -9.93 4.06
CA LEU A 13 4.94 -10.57 4.62
C LEU A 13 5.94 -9.54 5.14
N TYR A 14 6.11 -8.44 4.41
CA TYR A 14 6.94 -7.32 4.83
C TYR A 14 6.39 -6.64 6.09
N GLY A 15 5.07 -6.38 6.13
CA GLY A 15 4.38 -5.82 7.28
C GLY A 15 4.49 -6.70 8.54
N ALA A 16 4.38 -8.02 8.37
CA ALA A 16 4.60 -9.00 9.43
C ALA A 16 6.06 -8.99 9.93
N GLY A 17 7.03 -8.86 9.01
CA GLY A 17 8.45 -8.69 9.36
C GLY A 17 8.72 -7.43 10.19
N GLN A 18 8.02 -6.34 9.90
CA GLN A 18 8.09 -5.09 10.70
C GLN A 18 7.43 -5.25 12.08
N ALA A 19 6.33 -6.01 12.17
CA ALA A 19 5.65 -6.26 13.44
C ALA A 19 6.55 -6.98 14.45
N ALA A 20 7.41 -7.90 13.98
CA ALA A 20 8.39 -8.59 14.82
C ALA A 20 9.51 -7.68 15.38
N VAL A 21 9.66 -6.45 14.85
CA VAL A 21 10.63 -5.45 15.31
C VAL A 21 10.00 -4.45 16.30
N MET A 22 8.67 -4.53 16.51
CA MET A 22 7.94 -3.69 17.47
C MET A 22 8.43 -3.99 18.89
N GLY A 23 9.11 -3.01 19.49
CA GLY A 23 9.75 -3.12 20.80
C GLY A 23 11.09 -2.40 20.91
N ARG A 24 11.72 -2.03 19.79
CA ARG A 24 13.07 -1.42 19.79
C ARG A 24 13.12 0.12 19.80
N SER A 25 12.10 0.84 19.29
CA SER A 25 12.03 2.31 19.40
C SER A 25 10.64 2.89 19.10
N GLU A 26 10.33 4.07 19.65
CA GLU A 26 9.10 4.83 19.37
C GLU A 26 8.99 5.23 17.89
N THR A 27 10.13 5.50 17.23
CA THR A 27 10.18 5.81 15.79
C THR A 27 9.73 4.63 14.94
N LEU A 28 10.13 3.41 15.28
CA LEU A 28 9.71 2.20 14.56
C LEU A 28 8.22 1.94 14.71
N GLN A 29 7.66 2.16 15.89
CA GLN A 29 6.22 2.05 16.13
C GLN A 29 5.43 3.06 15.31
N GLN A 30 5.93 4.30 15.18
CA GLN A 30 5.30 5.33 14.35
C GLN A 30 5.32 4.98 12.86
N VAL A 31 6.46 4.48 12.36
CA VAL A 31 6.62 4.03 10.96
C VAL A 31 5.69 2.85 10.68
N HIS A 32 5.63 1.87 11.58
CA HIS A 32 4.73 0.73 11.45
C HIS A 32 3.26 1.17 11.43
N ARG A 33 2.84 2.03 12.38
CA ARG A 33 1.45 2.53 12.43
C ARG A 33 1.05 3.22 11.12
N ASN A 34 1.90 4.10 10.61
CA ASN A 34 1.64 4.78 9.33
C ASN A 34 1.55 3.81 8.15
N PHE A 35 2.43 2.81 8.10
CA PHE A 35 2.37 1.76 7.10
C PHE A 35 1.04 1.01 7.17
N SER A 36 0.70 0.49 8.37
CA SER A 36 -0.47 -0.36 8.59
C SER A 36 -1.79 0.32 8.25
N GLU A 37 -1.99 1.59 8.65
CA GLU A 37 -3.21 2.36 8.33
C GLU A 37 -3.52 2.36 6.84
N THR A 38 -2.52 2.71 6.03
CA THR A 38 -2.69 2.77 4.57
C THR A 38 -2.66 1.40 3.90
N PHE A 39 -1.95 0.44 4.49
CA PHE A 39 -1.88 -0.92 3.99
C PHE A 39 -3.22 -1.63 4.11
N PHE A 40 -3.93 -1.45 5.22
CA PHE A 40 -5.28 -2.01 5.37
C PHE A 40 -6.26 -1.40 4.38
N LEU A 41 -6.20 -0.09 4.15
CA LEU A 41 -7.04 0.55 3.13
C LEU A 41 -6.75 0.03 1.72
N PHE A 42 -5.48 -0.07 1.35
CA PHE A 42 -5.06 -0.66 0.08
C PHE A 42 -5.55 -2.10 -0.06
N SER A 43 -5.34 -2.93 0.97
CA SER A 43 -5.72 -4.34 0.99
C SER A 43 -7.23 -4.53 0.87
N ALA A 44 -8.01 -3.72 1.58
CA ALA A 44 -9.46 -3.74 1.47
C ALA A 44 -9.90 -3.45 0.03
N GLY A 45 -9.31 -2.45 -0.63
CA GLY A 45 -9.60 -2.14 -2.03
C GLY A 45 -9.28 -3.30 -2.98
N ILE A 46 -8.08 -3.89 -2.88
CA ILE A 46 -7.68 -5.02 -3.73
C ILE A 46 -8.57 -6.25 -3.50
N LEU A 47 -8.93 -6.55 -2.25
CA LEU A 47 -9.80 -7.69 -1.93
C LEU A 47 -11.25 -7.45 -2.35
N LEU A 48 -11.69 -6.20 -2.41
CA LEU A 48 -13.05 -5.85 -2.82
C LEU A 48 -13.25 -6.00 -4.33
N ILE A 49 -12.26 -5.66 -5.15
CA ILE A 49 -12.35 -5.74 -6.62
C ILE A 49 -12.89 -7.10 -7.12
N PRO A 50 -12.33 -8.27 -6.74
CA PRO A 50 -12.82 -9.56 -7.19
C PRO A 50 -14.22 -9.92 -6.66
N LEU A 51 -14.72 -9.22 -5.64
CA LEU A 51 -16.09 -9.40 -5.13
C LEU A 51 -17.12 -8.63 -5.96
N VAL A 52 -16.71 -7.51 -6.58
CA VAL A 52 -17.60 -6.63 -7.35
C VAL A 52 -17.38 -6.72 -8.87
N GLY A 53 -16.27 -7.32 -9.31
CA GLY A 53 -15.94 -7.48 -10.72
C GLY A 53 -14.51 -8.00 -10.95
N THR A 54 -13.82 -7.43 -11.93
CA THR A 54 -12.47 -7.86 -12.34
C THR A 54 -11.45 -6.74 -12.20
N PHE A 55 -10.19 -7.12 -11.95
CA PHE A 55 -9.07 -6.17 -11.93
C PHE A 55 -8.94 -5.42 -13.26
N GLY A 56 -8.68 -4.11 -13.18
CA GLY A 56 -8.54 -3.23 -14.32
C GLY A 56 -7.18 -2.52 -14.34
N VAL A 57 -7.05 -1.59 -15.30
CA VAL A 57 -5.79 -0.86 -15.51
C VAL A 57 -5.43 0.05 -14.33
N TRP A 58 -6.44 0.57 -13.60
CA TRP A 58 -6.21 1.49 -12.49
C TRP A 58 -5.77 0.75 -11.23
N SER A 59 -6.34 -0.42 -10.94
CA SER A 59 -5.90 -1.28 -9.85
C SER A 59 -4.51 -1.86 -10.11
N ALA A 60 -4.20 -2.24 -11.35
CA ALA A 60 -2.88 -2.74 -11.73
C ALA A 60 -1.79 -1.67 -11.52
N LYS A 61 -1.97 -0.49 -12.13
CA LYS A 61 -1.01 0.63 -11.99
C LYS A 61 -0.98 1.15 -10.56
N GLY A 62 -2.14 1.29 -9.93
CA GLY A 62 -2.28 1.74 -8.55
C GLY A 62 -1.53 0.84 -7.56
N SER A 63 -1.57 -0.48 -7.77
CA SER A 63 -0.82 -1.45 -6.97
C SER A 63 0.69 -1.27 -7.07
N VAL A 64 1.22 -1.09 -8.28
CA VAL A 64 2.65 -0.84 -8.50
C VAL A 64 3.07 0.48 -7.85
N VAL A 65 2.30 1.54 -8.06
CA VAL A 65 2.57 2.87 -7.48
C VAL A 65 2.51 2.83 -5.95
N TYR A 66 1.52 2.13 -5.38
CA TYR A 66 1.41 1.94 -3.94
C TYR A 66 2.65 1.24 -3.36
N ALA A 67 3.02 0.11 -3.97
CA ALA A 67 4.16 -0.70 -3.57
C ALA A 67 5.48 0.08 -3.64
N ALA A 68 5.72 0.80 -4.74
CA ALA A 68 6.89 1.63 -4.91
C ALA A 68 6.97 2.75 -3.86
N GLY A 69 5.85 3.45 -3.62
CA GLY A 69 5.76 4.46 -2.58
C GLY A 69 6.05 3.91 -1.19
N ARG A 70 5.58 2.70 -0.87
CA ARG A 70 5.82 2.07 0.44
C ARG A 70 7.27 1.66 0.60
N ALA A 71 7.85 0.99 -0.40
CA ALA A 71 9.25 0.61 -0.40
C ALA A 71 10.15 1.85 -0.20
N ALA A 72 9.86 2.95 -0.91
CA ALA A 72 10.56 4.21 -0.74
C ALA A 72 10.35 4.83 0.66
N TYR A 73 9.12 4.84 1.18
CA TYR A 73 8.80 5.39 2.51
C TYR A 73 9.61 4.69 3.61
N LEU A 74 9.69 3.37 3.53
CA LEU A 74 10.39 2.53 4.48
C LEU A 74 11.90 2.73 4.39
N ALA A 75 12.47 2.73 3.17
CA ALA A 75 13.88 3.04 2.97
C ALA A 75 14.27 4.42 3.52
N LEU A 76 13.42 5.43 3.28
CA LEU A 76 13.63 6.80 3.76
C LEU A 76 13.40 6.95 5.28
N SER A 77 12.82 5.95 5.94
CA SER A 77 12.57 5.95 7.39
C SER A 77 13.80 5.59 8.23
N TRP A 78 14.84 5.01 7.62
CA TRP A 78 16.09 4.63 8.31
C TRP A 78 17.30 5.51 7.93
N GLY A 79 17.10 6.69 7.35
CA GLY A 79 18.20 7.55 6.88
C GLY A 79 18.06 9.05 7.15
N ALA A 80 19.02 9.82 6.63
CA ALA A 80 19.03 11.29 6.72
C ALA A 80 17.95 11.96 5.85
N ALA A 81 17.44 11.26 4.85
CA ALA A 81 16.44 11.76 3.90
C ALA A 81 14.99 11.70 4.42
N ARG A 82 14.78 11.72 5.75
CA ARG A 82 13.44 11.65 6.39
C ARG A 82 12.46 12.71 5.90
N LYS A 83 12.94 13.86 5.37
CA LYS A 83 12.12 14.93 4.78
C LYS A 83 11.41 14.50 3.48
N LEU A 84 11.94 13.50 2.77
CA LEU A 84 11.36 12.98 1.52
C LEU A 84 10.22 11.97 1.76
N ARG A 85 10.04 11.49 3.01
CA ARG A 85 8.98 10.52 3.35
C ARG A 85 7.58 11.01 2.99
N LYS A 86 7.33 12.32 3.04
CA LYS A 86 6.02 12.90 2.65
C LYS A 86 5.69 12.62 1.19
N TRP A 87 6.69 12.64 0.31
CA TRP A 87 6.51 12.38 -1.11
C TRP A 87 6.28 10.89 -1.36
N ALA A 88 7.07 10.02 -0.72
CA ALA A 88 6.85 8.59 -0.78
C ALA A 88 5.46 8.17 -0.24
N TRP A 89 5.03 8.79 0.86
CA TRP A 89 3.67 8.61 1.39
C TRP A 89 2.60 9.07 0.39
N ALA A 90 2.76 10.26 -0.21
CA ALA A 90 1.82 10.77 -1.22
C ALA A 90 1.75 9.86 -2.45
N THR A 91 2.89 9.30 -2.89
CA THR A 91 2.93 8.28 -3.94
C THR A 91 2.10 7.06 -3.55
N SER A 92 2.21 6.57 -2.31
CA SER A 92 1.35 5.47 -1.84
C SER A 92 -0.13 5.82 -1.84
N ILE A 93 -0.50 7.03 -1.44
CA ILE A 93 -1.89 7.49 -1.50
C ILE A 93 -2.41 7.52 -2.95
N ALA A 94 -1.61 8.00 -3.90
CA ALA A 94 -1.98 7.97 -5.32
C ALA A 94 -2.22 6.53 -5.81
N GLY A 95 -1.42 5.56 -5.34
CA GLY A 95 -1.63 4.15 -5.62
C GLY A 95 -2.96 3.61 -5.08
N ILE A 96 -3.32 3.97 -3.84
CA ILE A 96 -4.62 3.62 -3.23
C ILE A 96 -5.77 4.22 -4.04
N VAL A 97 -5.67 5.49 -4.43
CA VAL A 97 -6.69 6.15 -5.25
C VAL A 97 -6.87 5.42 -6.59
N GLY A 98 -5.80 4.94 -7.22
CA GLY A 98 -5.89 4.11 -8.43
C GLY A 98 -6.66 2.81 -8.22
N VAL A 99 -6.42 2.11 -7.11
CA VAL A 99 -7.19 0.90 -6.75
C VAL A 99 -8.66 1.22 -6.54
N LEU A 100 -8.96 2.25 -5.76
CA LEU A 100 -10.35 2.64 -5.48
C LEU A 100 -11.07 3.18 -6.72
N ALA A 101 -10.36 3.80 -7.65
CA ALA A 101 -10.94 4.24 -8.92
C ALA A 101 -11.48 3.07 -9.74
N ASP A 102 -10.80 1.92 -9.73
CA ASP A 102 -11.34 0.73 -10.40
C ASP A 102 -12.53 0.13 -9.65
N VAL A 103 -12.54 0.14 -8.31
CA VAL A 103 -13.73 -0.24 -7.52
C VAL A 103 -14.93 0.62 -7.94
N VAL A 104 -14.78 1.95 -7.94
CA VAL A 104 -15.86 2.87 -8.33
C VAL A 104 -16.29 2.63 -9.78
N ARG A 105 -15.34 2.54 -10.71
CA ARG A 105 -15.60 2.29 -12.13
C ARG A 105 -16.46 1.04 -12.33
N ILE A 106 -16.14 -0.05 -11.64
CA ILE A 106 -16.89 -1.30 -11.72
C ILE A 106 -18.30 -1.10 -11.18
N THR A 107 -18.44 -0.54 -9.97
CA THR A 107 -19.75 -0.38 -9.31
C THR A 107 -20.70 0.59 -10.02
N VAL A 108 -20.18 1.59 -10.74
CA VAL A 108 -21.00 2.56 -11.49
C VAL A 108 -21.38 2.04 -12.87
N SER A 109 -20.62 1.08 -13.42
CA SER A 109 -20.88 0.49 -14.73
C SER A 109 -21.71 -0.80 -14.66
N ALA A 110 -22.04 -1.25 -13.45
CA ALA A 110 -22.85 -2.45 -13.17
C ALA A 110 -24.33 -2.10 -13.09
#